data_AF-A0A1C6MMC9-F1
#
_entry.id   AF-A0A1C6MMC9-F1
#
_cell.length_a   1.000
_cell.length_b   1.000
_cell.length_c   1.000
_cell.angle_alpha   90.00
_cell.angle_beta   90.00
_cell.angle_gamma   90.00
#
_symmetry.space_group_name_H-M   'P 1'
#
loop_
_entity.id
_entity.type
_entity.pdbx_description
1 polymer ?
#
loop_
_entity_poly.entity_id
_entity_poly.type
_entity_poly.pdbx_seq_one_letter_code
_entity_poly.pdbx_strand_id
1 'polypeptide(L)'
;MAQTYAQIQKQIATLQQKADVIRAKEVGGVIDRIKVAIAHYELSPEQLFGGRSSTKKTASRGVAKKGGRISYSDGNGNTWGGWGKRPTWLREALAAGKRLEDFQVGTPVANNATKAAKNPSKKTGQKRRPSTVLYRDGAGKSWTGRGPRPRWLKEAIAGGKSLEDLRAS
;
A
#
# COMPACT_ATOMS: atom_id res chain seq x y z
N MET A 1 -16.29 -5.83 -60.89
CA MET A 1 -15.64 -6.77 -59.93
C MET A 1 -15.94 -6.29 -58.53
N ALA A 2 -16.39 -7.17 -57.63
CA ALA A 2 -16.65 -6.83 -56.24
C ALA A 2 -15.34 -6.80 -55.43
N GLN A 3 -15.22 -5.88 -54.47
CA GLN A 3 -14.05 -5.84 -53.58
C GLN A 3 -14.01 -7.10 -52.71
N THR A 4 -12.81 -7.67 -52.55
CA THR A 4 -12.64 -8.83 -51.68
C THR A 4 -12.63 -8.42 -50.21
N TYR A 5 -13.01 -9.33 -49.32
CA TYR A 5 -12.96 -9.09 -47.88
C TYR A 5 -11.58 -8.59 -47.40
N ALA A 6 -10.50 -9.18 -47.91
CA ALA A 6 -9.13 -8.75 -47.58
C ALA A 6 -8.82 -7.31 -48.05
N GLN A 7 -9.37 -6.87 -49.18
CA GLN A 7 -9.23 -5.49 -49.66
C GLN A 7 -9.98 -4.51 -48.76
N ILE A 8 -11.21 -4.86 -48.35
CA ILE A 8 -12.02 -4.06 -47.43
C ILE A 8 -11.31 -3.92 -46.08
N GLN A 9 -10.73 -4.99 -45.54
CA GLN A 9 -9.99 -4.94 -44.28
C GLN A 9 -8.76 -4.03 -44.34
N LYS A 10 -7.99 -4.07 -45.44
CA LYS A 10 -6.85 -3.15 -45.64
C LYS A 10 -7.30 -1.69 -45.71
N GLN A 11 -8.42 -1.41 -46.36
CA GLN A 11 -8.98 -0.06 -46.41
C GLN A 11 -9.43 0.43 -45.04
N ILE A 12 -10.11 -0.42 -44.26
CA ILE A 12 -10.49 -0.11 -42.87
C ILE A 12 -9.26 0.25 -42.04
N ALA A 13 -8.20 -0.58 -42.09
CA ALA A 13 -6.97 -0.31 -41.34
C ALA A 13 -6.34 1.03 -41.72
N THR A 14 -6.30 1.34 -43.02
CA THR A 14 -5.76 2.61 -43.53
C THR A 14 -6.60 3.80 -43.07
N LEU A 15 -7.92 3.69 -43.14
CA LEU A 15 -8.85 4.73 -42.69
C LEU A 15 -8.76 4.96 -41.18
N GLN A 16 -8.61 3.89 -40.41
CA GLN A 16 -8.42 3.96 -38.97
C GLN A 16 -7.14 4.72 -38.59
N GLN A 17 -6.01 4.38 -39.25
CA GLN A 17 -4.76 5.11 -39.04
C GLN A 17 -4.89 6.61 -39.36
N LYS A 18 -5.57 6.96 -40.46
CA LYS A 18 -5.83 8.36 -40.81
C LYS A 18 -6.69 9.05 -39.75
N ALA A 19 -7.73 8.38 -39.25
CA ALA A 19 -8.60 8.91 -38.20
C ALA A 19 -7.83 9.18 -36.90
N ASP A 20 -6.94 8.28 -36.50
CA ASP A 20 -6.13 8.45 -35.29
C ASP A 20 -5.13 9.61 -35.41
N VAL A 21 -4.53 9.81 -36.60
CA VAL A 21 -3.67 10.97 -36.88
C VAL A 21 -4.44 12.28 -36.79
N ILE A 22 -5.66 12.34 -37.31
CA ILE A 22 -6.52 13.53 -37.21
C ILE A 22 -6.88 13.80 -35.74
N ARG A 23 -7.33 12.77 -35.02
CA ARG A 23 -7.67 12.87 -33.60
C ARG A 23 -6.49 13.40 -32.78
N ALA A 24 -5.28 12.91 -33.01
CA ALA A 24 -4.09 13.36 -32.28
C ALA A 24 -3.83 14.87 -32.47
N LYS A 25 -4.02 15.39 -33.69
CA LYS A 25 -3.88 16.83 -33.99
C LYS A 25 -4.96 17.65 -33.30
N GLU A 26 -6.21 17.20 -33.37
CA GLU A 26 -7.34 17.87 -32.71
C GLU A 26 -7.15 17.91 -31.18
N VAL A 27 -6.74 16.78 -30.58
CA VAL A 27 -6.47 16.68 -29.14
C VAL A 27 -5.33 17.62 -28.74
N GLY A 28 -4.27 17.74 -29.52
CA GLY A 28 -3.20 18.72 -29.27
C GLY A 28 -3.73 20.16 -29.18
N GLY A 29 -4.51 20.59 -30.16
CA GLY A 29 -5.12 21.92 -30.16
C GLY A 29 -6.16 22.14 -29.05
N VAL A 30 -6.85 21.09 -28.60
CA VAL A 30 -7.72 21.14 -27.42
C VAL A 30 -6.89 21.30 -26.14
N ILE A 31 -5.81 20.53 -25.99
CA ILE A 31 -4.91 20.59 -24.84
C ILE A 31 -4.34 22.00 -24.69
N ASP A 32 -3.87 22.62 -25.77
CA ASP A 32 -3.30 23.97 -25.70
C ASP A 32 -4.34 25.02 -25.31
N ARG A 33 -5.58 24.91 -25.80
CA ARG A 33 -6.70 25.76 -25.35
C ARG A 33 -7.01 25.57 -23.86
N ILE A 34 -7.01 24.32 -23.38
CA ILE A 34 -7.21 24.00 -21.96
C ILE A 34 -6.07 24.58 -21.12
N LYS A 35 -4.81 24.48 -21.55
CA LYS A 35 -3.67 25.07 -20.83
C LYS A 35 -3.80 26.58 -20.69
N VAL A 36 -4.20 27.27 -21.77
CA VAL A 36 -4.46 28.72 -21.73
C VAL A 36 -5.57 29.04 -20.74
N ALA A 37 -6.67 28.28 -20.74
CA ALA A 37 -7.76 28.46 -19.78
C ALA A 37 -7.31 28.19 -18.33
N ILE A 38 -6.51 27.15 -18.10
CA ILE A 38 -5.94 26.85 -16.77
C ILE A 38 -5.07 28.00 -16.28
N ALA A 39 -4.21 28.55 -17.13
CA ALA A 39 -3.34 29.66 -16.78
C ALA A 39 -4.10 30.97 -16.54
N HIS A 40 -5.09 31.28 -17.38
CA HIS A 40 -5.86 32.52 -17.29
C HIS A 40 -6.80 32.55 -16.07
N TYR A 41 -7.38 31.41 -15.71
CA TYR A 41 -8.37 31.31 -14.64
C TYR A 41 -7.85 30.58 -13.39
N GLU A 42 -6.54 30.32 -13.32
CA GLU A 42 -5.87 29.60 -12.22
C GLU A 42 -6.61 28.31 -11.80
N LEU A 43 -7.08 27.54 -12.78
CA LEU A 43 -7.93 26.37 -12.53
C LEU A 43 -7.12 25.26 -11.85
N SER A 44 -7.54 24.87 -10.65
CA SER A 44 -6.95 23.74 -9.92
C SER A 44 -7.47 22.41 -10.48
N PRO A 45 -6.65 21.33 -10.49
CA PRO A 45 -7.09 20.00 -10.89
C PRO A 45 -8.36 19.52 -10.16
N GLU A 46 -8.53 19.88 -8.88
CA GLU A 46 -9.71 19.54 -8.08
C GLU A 46 -11.00 20.12 -8.65
N GLN A 47 -10.93 21.29 -9.31
CA GLN A 47 -12.07 21.95 -9.94
C GLN A 47 -12.38 21.36 -11.32
N LEU A 48 -11.36 20.90 -12.05
CA LEU A 48 -11.50 20.30 -13.39
C LEU A 48 -11.98 18.85 -13.35
N PHE A 49 -11.45 18.06 -12.42
CA PHE A 49 -11.69 16.61 -12.36
C PHE A 49 -12.71 16.22 -11.28
N GLY A 50 -13.12 17.17 -10.43
CA GLY A 50 -14.11 16.96 -9.38
C GLY A 50 -13.56 16.17 -8.19
N GLY A 51 -13.79 16.71 -6.99
CA GLY A 51 -13.46 16.06 -5.72
C GLY A 51 -14.36 14.86 -5.40
N ARG A 52 -14.12 13.72 -6.07
CA ARG A 52 -14.43 12.38 -5.54
C ARG A 52 -13.15 11.57 -5.41
N SER A 53 -12.21 12.12 -4.64
CA SER A 53 -11.25 11.28 -3.92
C SER A 53 -11.67 11.22 -2.47
N SER A 54 -12.53 10.25 -2.16
CA SER A 54 -12.38 9.53 -0.90
C SER A 54 -11.02 8.82 -0.94
N THR A 55 -9.93 9.56 -0.71
CA THR A 55 -8.65 9.14 -0.12
C THR A 55 -7.65 10.29 -0.27
N LYS A 56 -7.48 11.01 0.85
CA LYS A 56 -6.19 11.49 1.35
C LYS A 56 -5.45 12.55 0.52
N LYS A 57 -5.55 13.80 1.02
CA LYS A 57 -4.61 14.91 0.81
C LYS A 57 -3.19 14.44 0.48
N THR A 58 -2.77 14.60 -0.77
CA THR A 58 -1.37 14.79 -1.13
C THR A 58 -1.09 16.29 -1.11
N ALA A 59 -0.92 16.83 0.09
CA ALA A 59 -0.14 18.05 0.25
C ALA A 59 1.32 17.64 0.04
N SER A 60 1.90 18.12 -1.05
CA SER A 60 3.35 18.26 -1.22
C SER A 60 3.88 19.21 -0.14
N ARG A 61 4.22 18.65 1.01
CA ARG A 61 5.17 19.21 1.97
C ARG A 61 5.82 18.01 2.64
N GLY A 62 7.14 18.02 2.71
CA GLY A 62 8.02 16.89 3.00
C GLY A 62 7.41 15.85 3.95
N VAL A 63 7.63 14.57 3.62
CA VAL A 63 7.22 13.44 4.45
C VAL A 63 8.01 13.49 5.77
N ALA A 64 7.57 14.34 6.68
CA ALA A 64 7.75 14.16 8.10
C ALA A 64 6.80 13.04 8.52
N LYS A 65 7.15 11.79 8.15
CA LYS A 65 6.67 10.63 8.90
C LYS A 65 7.35 10.69 10.27
N LYS A 66 6.74 11.42 11.19
CA LYS A 66 7.03 11.27 12.61
C LYS A 66 6.49 9.92 13.03
N GLY A 67 7.36 8.91 13.01
CA GLY A 67 7.03 7.51 13.29
C GLY A 67 8.14 6.52 12.94
N GLY A 68 9.38 6.84 13.34
CA GLY A 68 10.47 5.90 13.64
C GLY A 68 10.70 4.72 12.68
N ARG A 69 11.23 4.98 11.48
CA ARG A 69 12.01 3.95 10.80
C ARG A 69 13.44 4.46 10.67
N ILE A 70 14.33 3.87 11.47
CA ILE A 70 15.77 4.05 11.31
C ILE A 70 16.13 3.51 9.93
N SER A 71 16.53 4.38 9.02
CA SER A 71 17.09 4.00 7.73
C SER A 71 18.61 4.10 7.83
N TYR A 72 19.33 3.22 7.15
CA TYR A 72 20.78 3.25 7.05
C TYR A 72 21.19 3.58 5.61
N SER A 73 22.27 4.31 5.38
CA SER A 73 22.82 4.68 4.06
C SER A 73 24.34 4.75 4.13
N ASP A 74 25.02 4.33 3.06
CA ASP A 74 26.48 4.45 2.90
C ASP A 74 26.94 5.73 2.18
N GLY A 75 26.00 6.59 1.75
CA GLY A 75 26.30 7.80 0.98
C GLY A 75 26.59 7.55 -0.50
N ASN A 76 26.76 6.29 -0.91
CA ASN A 76 26.98 5.86 -2.29
C ASN A 76 25.66 5.46 -2.99
N GLY A 77 24.52 5.83 -2.40
CA GLY A 77 23.19 5.52 -2.88
C GLY A 77 22.62 4.20 -2.37
N ASN A 78 23.38 3.41 -1.59
CA ASN A 78 22.84 2.20 -0.98
C ASN A 78 22.11 2.56 0.31
N THR A 79 20.88 2.05 0.46
CA THR A 79 20.09 2.27 1.68
C THR A 79 19.49 0.96 2.22
N TRP A 80 19.32 0.89 3.53
CA TRP A 80 18.72 -0.24 4.21
C TRP A 80 17.74 0.22 5.29
N GLY A 81 16.47 -0.19 5.19
CA GLY A 81 15.41 0.24 6.10
C GLY A 81 15.31 -0.53 7.43
N GLY A 82 16.40 -1.17 7.88
CA GLY A 82 16.48 -1.85 9.17
C GLY A 82 15.69 -3.16 9.33
N TRP A 83 15.05 -3.67 8.27
CA TRP A 83 14.26 -4.91 8.30
C TRP A 83 14.77 -5.92 7.27
N GLY A 84 14.75 -7.20 7.61
CA GLY A 84 15.28 -8.29 6.78
C GLY A 84 16.79 -8.49 6.89
N LYS A 85 17.37 -9.29 5.99
CA LYS A 85 18.82 -9.54 5.95
C LYS A 85 19.59 -8.25 5.68
N ARG A 86 20.71 -8.05 6.39
CA ARG A 86 21.60 -6.91 6.15
C ARG A 86 22.26 -7.04 4.76
N PRO A 87 22.30 -5.97 3.97
CA PRO A 87 22.96 -5.96 2.67
C PRO A 87 24.48 -6.14 2.81
N THR A 88 25.15 -6.49 1.71
CA THR A 88 26.61 -6.74 1.61
C THR A 88 27.43 -5.57 2.14
N TRP A 89 27.20 -4.37 1.61
CA TRP A 89 27.92 -3.15 1.98
C TRP A 89 27.90 -2.89 3.50
N LEU A 90 26.76 -3.12 4.16
CA LEU A 90 26.62 -2.88 5.59
C LEU A 90 27.34 -3.94 6.43
N ARG A 91 27.38 -5.19 5.96
CA ARG A 91 28.13 -6.26 6.62
C ARG A 91 29.63 -6.07 6.49
N GLU A 92 30.10 -5.65 5.32
CA GLU A 92 31.51 -5.34 5.06
C GLU A 92 31.96 -4.14 5.90
N ALA A 93 31.13 -3.10 6.00
CA ALA A 93 31.42 -1.96 6.86
C ALA A 93 31.53 -2.36 8.35
N LEU A 94 30.65 -3.24 8.83
CA LEU A 94 30.74 -3.78 10.20
C LEU A 94 31.97 -4.66 10.40
N ALA A 95 32.36 -5.45 9.40
CA ALA A 95 33.58 -6.25 9.43
C ALA A 95 34.85 -5.39 9.40
N ALA A 96 34.80 -4.24 8.72
CA ALA A 96 35.85 -3.22 8.71
C ALA A 96 35.93 -2.39 10.01
N GLY A 97 35.15 -2.74 11.04
CA GLY A 97 35.18 -2.09 12.36
C GLY A 97 34.33 -0.83 12.47
N LYS A 98 33.56 -0.46 11.44
CA LYS A 98 32.60 0.65 11.51
C LYS A 98 31.37 0.23 12.30
N ARG A 99 30.66 1.20 12.88
CA ARG A 99 29.46 0.91 13.68
C ARG A 99 28.21 1.07 12.83
N LEU A 100 27.17 0.34 13.20
CA LEU A 100 25.88 0.40 12.52
C LEU A 100 25.28 1.83 12.59
N GLU A 101 25.55 2.52 13.70
CA GLU A 101 25.10 3.89 13.95
C GLU A 101 25.69 4.92 12.96
N ASP A 102 26.90 4.68 12.43
CA ASP A 102 27.56 5.60 11.49
C ASP A 102 26.81 5.69 10.16
N PHE A 103 26.04 4.65 9.82
CA PHE A 103 25.25 4.58 8.60
C PHE A 103 23.82 5.08 8.80
N GLN A 104 23.40 5.44 10.01
CA GLN A 104 22.01 5.79 10.28
C GLN A 104 21.62 7.16 9.67
N VAL A 105 20.70 7.13 8.70
CA VAL A 105 20.07 8.30 8.09
C VAL A 105 18.61 8.39 8.53
N GLY A 106 18.40 9.17 9.59
CA GLY A 106 17.11 9.48 10.17
C GLY A 106 17.36 10.15 11.51
N THR A 107 16.79 11.33 11.75
CA THR A 107 17.10 12.14 12.93
C THR A 107 17.06 11.29 14.20
N PRO A 108 18.20 11.11 14.91
CA PRO A 108 18.13 10.64 16.27
C PRO A 108 17.41 11.76 17.02
N VAL A 109 16.17 11.52 17.44
CA VAL A 109 15.59 12.33 18.51
C VAL A 109 16.44 12.02 19.73
N ALA A 110 17.45 12.85 19.94
CA ALA A 110 18.29 12.86 21.12
C ALA A 110 17.41 13.26 22.32
N ASN A 111 16.77 12.28 22.95
CA ASN A 111 16.35 12.45 24.33
C ASN A 111 17.59 12.25 25.20
N ASN A 112 18.36 13.31 25.37
CA ASN A 112 19.32 13.39 26.45
C ASN A 112 18.53 13.60 27.75
N ALA A 113 18.10 12.50 28.38
CA ALA A 113 17.61 12.51 29.76
C ALA A 113 18.64 11.77 30.60
N THR A 114 19.45 12.55 31.30
CA THR A 114 20.37 12.11 32.34
C THR A 114 19.61 11.34 33.43
N LYS A 115 20.19 10.18 33.77
CA LYS A 115 20.04 9.34 34.97
C LYS A 115 18.92 9.70 35.97
N ALA A 116 17.98 8.77 36.12
CA ALA A 116 17.55 8.33 37.45
C ALA A 116 17.17 6.85 37.39
N ALA A 117 17.93 6.02 38.11
CA ALA A 117 17.73 4.60 38.25
C ALA A 117 16.33 4.29 38.81
N LYS A 118 15.54 3.47 38.11
CA LYS A 118 14.57 2.56 38.72
C LYS A 118 14.55 1.24 37.93
N ASN A 119 14.71 0.15 38.67
CA ASN A 119 14.68 -1.25 38.27
C ASN A 119 13.68 -1.58 37.15
N PRO A 120 13.96 -2.59 36.30
CA PRO A 120 13.03 -3.00 35.26
C PRO A 120 11.88 -3.77 35.93
N SER A 121 10.74 -3.11 36.16
CA SER A 121 9.49 -3.87 36.34
C SER A 121 9.12 -4.45 34.98
N LYS A 122 9.37 -5.74 34.86
CA LYS A 122 8.93 -6.63 33.79
C LYS A 122 7.43 -6.41 33.57
N LYS A 123 7.05 -5.57 32.60
CA LYS A 123 5.67 -5.49 32.12
C LYS A 123 5.35 -6.78 31.39
N THR A 124 4.93 -7.77 32.16
CA THR A 124 4.20 -8.95 31.72
C THR A 124 3.14 -8.50 30.72
N GLY A 125 3.25 -8.95 29.48
CA GLY A 125 2.21 -8.78 28.48
C GLY A 125 0.88 -9.21 29.09
N GLN A 126 -0.08 -8.30 29.07
CA GLN A 126 -1.42 -8.54 29.58
C GLN A 126 -1.96 -9.78 28.85
N LYS A 127 -2.10 -10.90 29.58
CA LYS A 127 -2.66 -12.15 29.07
C LYS A 127 -4.04 -11.78 28.50
N ARG A 128 -4.17 -11.79 27.17
CA ARG A 128 -5.45 -11.51 26.50
C ARG A 128 -6.45 -12.52 27.05
N ARG A 129 -7.59 -12.03 27.53
CA ARG A 129 -8.67 -12.88 28.04
C ARG A 129 -8.97 -13.95 26.97
N PRO A 130 -9.12 -15.23 27.34
CA PRO A 130 -9.46 -16.27 26.37
C PRO A 130 -10.72 -15.85 25.63
N SER A 131 -10.67 -15.85 24.30
CA SER A 131 -11.81 -15.51 23.47
C SER A 131 -12.94 -16.49 23.75
N THR A 132 -14.12 -15.97 24.11
CA THR A 132 -15.34 -16.78 24.23
C THR A 132 -15.55 -17.55 22.93
N VAL A 133 -15.50 -18.88 23.01
CA VAL A 133 -15.83 -19.75 21.88
C VAL A 133 -17.34 -19.65 21.69
N LEU A 134 -17.78 -19.14 20.53
CA LEU A 134 -19.20 -18.99 20.23
C LEU A 134 -19.75 -20.17 19.44
N TYR A 135 -18.91 -20.89 18.69
CA TYR A 135 -19.35 -21.99 17.84
C TYR A 135 -18.39 -23.19 17.91
N ARG A 136 -18.90 -24.42 17.92
CA ARG A 136 -18.16 -25.69 17.93
C ARG A 136 -18.87 -26.77 17.11
N ASP A 137 -18.14 -27.71 16.51
CA ASP A 137 -18.72 -28.76 15.63
C ASP A 137 -18.67 -30.19 16.19
N GLY A 138 -18.43 -30.37 17.48
CA GLY A 138 -18.31 -31.68 18.13
C GLY A 138 -17.05 -32.48 17.77
N ALA A 139 -16.40 -32.17 16.64
CA ALA A 139 -15.13 -32.75 16.20
C ALA A 139 -13.91 -31.96 16.69
N GLY A 140 -14.07 -31.18 17.76
CA GLY A 140 -13.03 -30.37 18.38
C GLY A 140 -12.70 -29.06 17.64
N LYS A 141 -13.35 -28.74 16.51
CA LYS A 141 -13.14 -27.46 15.84
C LYS A 141 -14.07 -26.41 16.45
N SER A 142 -13.51 -25.22 16.68
CA SER A 142 -14.22 -24.13 17.34
C SER A 142 -13.91 -22.77 16.73
N TRP A 143 -14.87 -21.85 16.81
CA TRP A 143 -14.77 -20.51 16.25
C TRP A 143 -15.39 -19.48 17.19
N THR A 144 -14.72 -18.35 17.34
CA THR A 144 -15.02 -17.33 18.35
C THR A 144 -15.93 -16.23 17.82
N GLY A 145 -16.47 -16.37 16.61
CA GLY A 145 -17.29 -15.35 15.96
C GLY A 145 -16.50 -14.18 15.39
N ARG A 146 -15.18 -14.11 15.61
CA ARG A 146 -14.31 -13.04 15.10
C ARG A 146 -13.50 -13.50 13.89
N GLY A 147 -13.36 -12.61 12.91
CA GLY A 147 -12.60 -12.84 11.69
C GLY A 147 -13.37 -13.64 10.63
N PRO A 148 -12.70 -14.09 9.56
CA PRO A 148 -13.35 -14.83 8.49
C PRO A 148 -13.86 -16.21 8.97
N ARG A 149 -15.06 -16.58 8.53
CA ARG A 149 -15.68 -17.87 8.87
C ARG A 149 -14.83 -19.06 8.37
N PRO A 150 -14.49 -20.03 9.24
CA PRO A 150 -13.68 -21.19 8.86
C PRO A 150 -14.45 -22.15 7.95
N ARG A 151 -13.72 -23.00 7.22
CA ARG A 151 -14.30 -23.90 6.20
C ARG A 151 -15.31 -24.88 6.79
N TRP A 152 -15.01 -25.51 7.91
CA TRP A 152 -15.91 -26.46 8.59
C TRP A 152 -17.26 -25.81 8.93
N LEU A 153 -17.28 -24.53 9.31
CA LEU A 153 -18.52 -23.82 9.65
C LEU A 153 -19.36 -23.54 8.40
N LYS A 154 -18.70 -23.24 7.27
CA LYS A 154 -19.37 -23.07 5.97
C LYS A 154 -19.94 -24.39 5.45
N GLU A 155 -19.18 -25.49 5.59
CA GLU A 155 -19.61 -26.83 5.19
C GLU A 155 -20.75 -27.35 6.06
N ALA A 156 -20.73 -27.07 7.36
CA ALA A 156 -21.85 -27.41 8.24
C ALA A 156 -23.13 -26.66 7.85
N ILE A 157 -23.02 -25.37 7.52
CA ILE A 157 -24.15 -24.58 7.00
C ILE A 157 -24.63 -25.12 5.64
N ALA A 158 -23.71 -25.45 4.73
CA ALA A 158 -24.05 -26.04 3.44
C ALA A 158 -24.68 -27.43 3.57
N GLY A 159 -24.28 -28.21 4.59
CA GLY A 159 -24.86 -29.51 4.93
C GLY A 159 -26.20 -29.43 5.68
N GLY A 160 -26.82 -28.26 5.75
CA GLY A 160 -28.15 -28.06 6.33
C GLY A 160 -28.18 -27.81 7.85
N LYS A 161 -27.03 -27.67 8.51
CA LYS A 161 -26.97 -27.34 9.95
C LYS A 161 -27.06 -25.83 10.15
N SER A 162 -27.89 -25.40 11.09
CA SER A 162 -28.03 -23.98 11.39
C SER A 162 -26.88 -23.48 12.26
N LEU A 163 -26.58 -22.18 12.17
CA LEU A 163 -25.53 -21.55 12.98
C LEU A 163 -25.83 -21.65 14.49
N GLU A 164 -27.10 -21.73 14.88
CA GLU A 164 -27.54 -21.88 16.26
C GLU A 164 -27.26 -23.30 16.82
N ASP A 165 -27.38 -24.33 15.99
CA ASP A 165 -27.05 -25.71 16.37
C ASP A 165 -25.55 -25.89 16.67
N LEU A 166 -24.73 -25.10 15.98
CA LEU A 166 -23.28 -25.08 16.15
C LEU A 166 -22.82 -24.11 17.24
N ARG A 167 -23.73 -23.42 17.94
CA ARG A 167 -23.36 -22.47 18.99
C ARG A 167 -22.82 -23.23 20.19
N ALA A 168 -21.63 -22.86 20.64
CA ALA A 168 -21.10 -23.36 21.88
C ALA A 168 -21.92 -22.74 23.03
N SER A 169 -22.72 -23.57 23.70
CA SER A 169 -23.33 -23.24 25.01
C SER A 169 -22.27 -22.94 26.07
#